data_AF-G8QTW0-F1
#
_entry.id   AF-G8QTW0-F1
#
_cell.length_a   1.000
_cell.length_b   1.000
_cell.length_c   1.000
_cell.angle_alpha   90.00
_cell.angle_beta   90.00
_cell.angle_gamma   90.00
#
_symmetry.space_group_name_H-M   'P 1'
#
loop_
_entity.id
_entity.type
_entity.pdbx_description
1 polymer ?
#
loop_
_entity_poly.entity_id
_entity_poly.type
_entity_poly.pdbx_seq_one_letter_code
_entity_poly.pdbx_strand_id
1 'polypeptide(L)'
;MKKKIALVMIVVMMVLFFTGCEQQIPITEILSTVKGYSEEILAMVASEVETSLPDSFTDDTLIAIDTGISCRVSNTYTNELILDITLNNWVASDGTVISGSIEMDLVYDADSTYIYSIQSIVLMNYDLTSVYFGEEVFDNTPETAAFTFDNATFQCLALSVDGKPLISNQLWLSLLTRK
;
A
#
# COMPACT_ATOMS: atom_id res chain seq x y z
N MET A 1 27.22 17.64 49.57
CA MET A 1 27.45 17.90 48.12
C MET A 1 27.20 16.68 47.22
N LYS A 2 27.54 15.44 47.61
CA LYS A 2 27.34 14.22 46.79
C LYS A 2 25.89 13.96 46.31
N LYS A 3 24.86 14.27 47.12
CA LYS A 3 23.45 14.06 46.75
C LYS A 3 22.93 14.98 45.64
N LYS A 4 23.50 16.19 45.49
CA LYS A 4 23.09 17.14 44.43
C LYS A 4 23.61 16.71 43.06
N ILE A 5 24.80 16.09 43.01
CA ILE A 5 25.41 15.60 41.77
C ILE A 5 24.64 14.38 41.22
N ALA A 6 24.22 13.47 42.10
CA ALA A 6 23.42 12.31 41.71
C ALA A 6 22.06 12.73 41.10
N LEU A 7 21.41 13.74 41.68
CA LEU A 7 20.13 14.25 41.17
C LEU A 7 20.29 14.90 39.78
N VAL A 8 21.37 15.67 39.57
CA VAL A 8 21.65 16.29 38.28
C VAL A 8 21.98 15.25 37.21
N MET A 9 22.74 14.19 37.52
CA MET A 9 22.98 13.10 36.58
C MET A 9 21.70 12.36 36.18
N ILE A 10 20.79 12.10 37.13
CA ILE A 10 19.52 11.42 36.84
C ILE A 10 18.64 12.29 35.92
N VAL A 11 18.60 13.61 36.19
CA VAL A 11 17.85 14.55 35.33
C VAL A 11 18.48 14.64 33.94
N VAL A 12 19.81 14.69 33.83
CA VAL A 12 20.50 14.71 32.53
C VAL A 12 20.32 13.40 31.77
N MET A 13 20.35 12.23 32.45
CA MET A 13 20.03 10.94 31.83
C MET A 13 18.58 10.90 31.36
N MET A 14 17.62 11.32 32.19
CA MET A 14 16.21 11.39 31.77
C MET A 14 16.04 12.31 30.56
N VAL A 15 16.65 13.49 30.54
CA VAL A 15 16.59 14.39 29.37
C VAL A 15 17.22 13.72 28.14
N LEU A 16 18.34 13.02 28.26
CA LEU A 16 18.97 12.30 27.15
C LEU A 16 18.16 11.10 26.64
N PHE A 17 17.39 10.43 27.51
CA PHE A 17 16.49 9.33 27.11
C PHE A 17 15.16 9.85 26.50
N PHE A 18 14.68 11.04 26.89
CA PHE A 18 13.46 11.64 26.34
C PHE A 18 13.70 12.57 25.15
N THR A 19 14.95 12.99 24.89
CA THR A 19 15.34 13.66 23.64
C THR A 19 15.98 12.68 22.67
N GLY A 20 15.62 11.40 22.74
CA GLY A 20 15.94 10.46 21.67
C GLY A 20 15.45 11.12 20.38
N CYS A 21 16.40 11.58 19.56
CA CYS A 21 16.13 11.90 18.18
C CYS A 21 15.56 10.62 17.59
N GLU A 22 14.24 10.50 17.54
CA GLU A 22 13.61 9.59 16.59
C GLU A 22 14.22 9.98 15.26
N GLN A 23 15.03 9.09 14.72
CA GLN A 23 15.70 9.30 13.46
C GLN A 23 14.58 9.40 12.44
N GLN A 24 14.26 10.62 12.03
CA GLN A 24 13.19 10.87 11.09
C GLN A 24 13.52 10.09 9.82
N ILE A 25 12.74 9.04 9.56
CA ILE A 25 12.92 8.20 8.38
C ILE A 25 12.78 9.10 7.16
N PRO A 26 13.76 9.12 6.23
CA PRO A 26 13.68 9.91 5.02
C PRO A 26 12.42 9.58 4.23
N ILE A 27 11.74 10.60 3.68
CA ILE A 27 10.53 10.41 2.86
C ILE A 27 10.77 9.41 1.73
N THR A 28 11.96 9.43 1.12
CA THR A 28 12.33 8.48 0.05
C THR A 28 12.37 7.02 0.52
N GLU A 29 12.78 6.78 1.76
CA GLU A 29 12.81 5.44 2.36
C GLU A 29 11.38 4.96 2.67
N ILE A 30 10.53 5.85 3.19
CA ILE A 30 9.10 5.58 3.41
C ILE A 30 8.43 5.20 2.08
N LEU A 31 8.60 6.02 1.04
CA LEU A 31 7.97 5.76 -0.26
C LEU A 31 8.51 4.49 -0.93
N SER A 32 9.80 4.19 -0.78
CA SER A 32 10.37 2.92 -1.24
C SER A 32 9.77 1.72 -0.52
N THR A 33 9.53 1.85 0.79
CA THR A 33 8.92 0.79 1.61
C THR A 33 7.48 0.55 1.19
N VAL A 34 6.69 1.62 1.04
CA VAL A 34 5.31 1.57 0.55
C VAL A 34 5.21 0.92 -0.83
N LYS A 35 6.13 1.26 -1.74
CA LYS A 35 6.19 0.64 -3.07
C LYS A 35 6.44 -0.87 -2.96
N GLY A 36 7.35 -1.29 -2.09
CA GLY A 36 7.60 -2.72 -1.83
C GLY A 36 6.36 -3.46 -1.35
N TYR A 37 5.60 -2.87 -0.41
CA TYR A 37 4.34 -3.46 0.04
C TYR A 37 3.29 -3.55 -1.08
N SER A 38 3.20 -2.53 -1.94
CA SER A 38 2.29 -2.56 -3.10
C SER A 38 2.68 -3.65 -4.09
N GLU A 39 3.98 -3.79 -4.38
CA GLU A 39 4.51 -4.83 -5.26
C GLU A 39 4.21 -6.25 -4.75
N GLU A 40 4.29 -6.48 -3.43
CA GLU A 40 3.88 -7.76 -2.82
C GLU A 40 2.39 -8.04 -3.04
N ILE A 41 1.52 -7.06 -2.81
CA ILE A 41 0.08 -7.21 -2.99
C ILE A 41 -0.27 -7.44 -4.46
N LEU A 42 0.31 -6.65 -5.36
CA LEU A 42 0.13 -6.78 -6.81
C LEU A 42 0.50 -8.18 -7.28
N ALA A 43 1.64 -8.72 -6.84
CA ALA A 43 2.07 -10.06 -7.21
C ALA A 43 1.09 -11.14 -6.73
N MET A 44 0.59 -11.03 -5.49
CA MET A 44 -0.40 -11.97 -4.95
C MET A 44 -1.72 -11.89 -5.74
N VAL A 45 -2.24 -10.69 -5.98
CA VAL A 45 -3.49 -10.51 -6.72
C VAL A 45 -3.36 -11.02 -8.15
N ALA A 46 -2.30 -10.62 -8.86
CA ALA A 46 -2.02 -11.07 -10.21
C ALA A 46 -1.97 -12.61 -10.29
N SER A 47 -1.27 -13.28 -9.37
CA SER A 47 -1.18 -14.75 -9.36
C SER A 47 -2.52 -15.46 -9.19
N GLU A 48 -3.48 -14.84 -8.51
CA GLU A 48 -4.81 -15.43 -8.30
C GLU A 48 -5.75 -15.21 -9.50
N VAL A 49 -5.55 -14.14 -10.28
CA VAL A 49 -6.48 -13.73 -11.35
C VAL A 49 -5.95 -13.91 -12.77
N GLU A 50 -4.65 -14.10 -12.97
CA GLU A 50 -4.01 -14.23 -14.30
C GLU A 50 -4.37 -15.51 -15.08
N THR A 51 -4.98 -16.49 -14.42
CA THR A 51 -5.36 -17.77 -15.05
C THR A 51 -6.79 -17.79 -15.58
N SER A 52 -7.53 -16.70 -15.39
CA SER A 52 -8.96 -16.60 -15.63
C SER A 52 -9.30 -15.35 -16.42
N LEU A 53 -10.23 -15.46 -17.37
CA LEU A 53 -10.74 -14.30 -18.09
C LEU A 53 -11.61 -13.44 -17.15
N PRO A 54 -11.69 -12.12 -17.36
CA PRO A 54 -12.51 -11.23 -16.54
C PRO A 54 -13.97 -11.69 -16.39
N ASP A 55 -14.57 -12.18 -17.47
CA ASP A 55 -15.97 -12.62 -17.53
C ASP A 55 -16.26 -13.94 -16.77
N SER A 56 -15.22 -14.63 -16.30
CA SER A 56 -15.35 -15.82 -15.46
C SER A 56 -15.56 -15.48 -13.99
N PHE A 57 -15.28 -14.23 -13.59
CA PHE A 57 -15.57 -13.74 -12.26
C PHE A 57 -17.03 -13.28 -12.17
N THR A 58 -17.61 -13.38 -10.98
CA THR A 58 -18.97 -12.88 -10.71
C THR A 58 -18.87 -11.70 -9.76
N ASP A 59 -19.51 -10.59 -10.10
CA ASP A 59 -19.58 -9.39 -9.26
C ASP A 59 -20.02 -9.74 -7.83
N ASP A 60 -19.52 -8.98 -6.85
CA ASP A 60 -19.67 -9.19 -5.40
C ASP A 60 -19.06 -10.49 -4.85
N THR A 61 -18.42 -11.31 -5.68
CA THR A 61 -17.74 -12.52 -5.19
C THR A 61 -16.47 -12.17 -4.46
N LEU A 62 -16.18 -12.91 -3.39
CA LEU A 62 -14.95 -12.79 -2.64
C LEU A 62 -13.88 -13.73 -3.19
N ILE A 63 -12.71 -13.18 -3.48
CA ILE A 63 -11.49 -13.91 -3.84
C ILE A 63 -10.62 -13.98 -2.58
N ALA A 64 -10.21 -15.20 -2.22
CA ALA A 64 -9.30 -15.42 -1.11
C ALA A 64 -7.86 -15.28 -1.62
N ILE A 65 -7.18 -14.19 -1.25
CA ILE A 65 -5.80 -13.90 -1.66
C ILE A 65 -4.82 -14.39 -0.59
N ASP A 66 -4.92 -13.83 0.63
CA ASP A 66 -4.05 -14.18 1.75
C ASP A 66 -4.75 -13.86 3.09
N THR A 67 -4.18 -14.33 4.19
CA THR A 67 -4.63 -14.00 5.54
C THR A 67 -4.53 -12.50 5.79
N GLY A 68 -5.66 -11.88 6.15
CA GLY A 68 -5.73 -10.43 6.36
C GLY A 68 -5.99 -9.62 5.10
N ILE A 69 -6.13 -10.26 3.93
CA ILE A 69 -6.56 -9.63 2.69
C ILE A 69 -7.95 -10.16 2.31
N SER A 70 -8.90 -9.25 2.10
CA SER A 70 -10.21 -9.58 1.54
C SER A 70 -10.35 -8.88 0.20
N CYS A 71 -10.51 -9.63 -0.88
CA CYS A 71 -10.70 -9.10 -2.23
C CYS A 71 -12.13 -9.37 -2.68
N ARG A 72 -12.84 -8.34 -3.14
CA ARG A 72 -14.17 -8.45 -3.73
C ARG A 72 -14.11 -8.04 -5.20
N VAL A 73 -14.71 -8.83 -6.06
CA VAL A 73 -14.97 -8.45 -7.45
C VAL A 73 -15.99 -7.30 -7.45
N SER A 74 -15.55 -6.10 -7.81
CA SER A 74 -16.41 -4.91 -7.84
C SER A 74 -17.22 -4.88 -9.13
N ASN A 75 -16.55 -5.05 -10.27
CA ASN A 75 -17.17 -5.14 -11.59
C ASN A 75 -16.33 -6.00 -12.52
N THR A 76 -16.99 -6.54 -13.54
CA THR A 76 -16.38 -7.28 -14.64
C THR A 76 -16.82 -6.69 -15.98
N TYR A 77 -15.87 -6.50 -16.88
CA TYR A 77 -16.10 -6.14 -18.28
C TYR A 77 -15.36 -7.11 -19.20
N THR A 78 -15.54 -7.00 -20.52
CA THR A 78 -14.95 -7.93 -21.50
C THR A 78 -13.43 -8.13 -21.32
N ASN A 79 -12.70 -7.07 -21.00
CA ASN A 79 -11.25 -7.07 -20.89
C ASN A 79 -10.75 -6.36 -19.61
N GLU A 80 -11.61 -6.20 -18.62
CA GLU A 80 -11.29 -5.46 -17.40
C GLU A 80 -11.93 -6.13 -16.17
N LEU A 81 -11.15 -6.25 -15.11
CA LEU A 81 -11.57 -6.75 -13.81
C LEU A 81 -11.28 -5.66 -12.77
N ILE A 82 -12.31 -5.20 -12.07
CA ILE A 82 -12.20 -4.21 -11.00
C ILE A 82 -12.33 -4.92 -9.66
N LEU A 83 -11.37 -4.71 -8.78
CA LEU A 83 -11.28 -5.34 -7.47
C LEU A 83 -11.28 -4.29 -6.36
N ASP A 84 -12.13 -4.51 -5.36
CA ASP A 84 -12.08 -3.81 -4.08
C ASP A 84 -11.37 -4.68 -3.05
N ILE A 85 -10.19 -4.25 -2.60
CA ILE A 85 -9.34 -5.00 -1.67
C ILE A 85 -9.31 -4.29 -0.33
N THR A 86 -9.53 -5.03 0.75
CA THR A 86 -9.38 -4.57 2.12
C THR A 86 -8.21 -5.29 2.79
N LEU A 87 -7.29 -4.52 3.37
CA LEU A 87 -6.21 -5.00 4.20
C LEU A 87 -6.64 -4.86 5.67
N ASN A 88 -6.89 -5.97 6.33
CA ASN A 88 -7.27 -6.04 7.74
C ASN A 88 -6.13 -6.68 8.53
N ASN A 89 -5.15 -5.87 8.91
CA ASN A 89 -3.92 -6.32 9.58
C ASN A 89 -3.19 -7.41 8.78
N TRP A 90 -3.09 -7.23 7.46
CA TRP A 90 -2.22 -8.05 6.63
C TRP A 90 -0.77 -7.89 7.09
N VAL A 91 0.02 -8.96 7.02
CA VAL A 91 1.41 -8.95 7.48
C VAL A 91 2.32 -9.08 6.25
N ALA A 92 3.06 -8.02 5.95
CA ALA A 92 4.03 -8.00 4.86
C ALA A 92 5.18 -8.97 5.10
N SER A 93 5.97 -9.24 4.05
CA SER A 93 7.09 -10.19 4.11
C SER A 93 8.15 -9.86 5.17
N ASP A 94 8.29 -8.59 5.53
CA ASP A 94 9.20 -8.10 6.57
C ASP A 94 8.61 -8.15 8.00
N GLY A 95 7.35 -8.58 8.13
CA GLY A 95 6.63 -8.67 9.40
C GLY A 95 5.83 -7.42 9.77
N THR A 96 5.85 -6.36 8.93
CA THR A 96 5.08 -5.15 9.17
C THR A 96 3.58 -5.42 9.05
N VAL A 97 2.80 -4.92 10.01
CA VAL A 97 1.33 -5.05 9.99
C VAL A 97 0.72 -3.86 9.26
N ILE A 98 -0.08 -4.16 8.26
CA ILE A 98 -0.63 -3.19 7.32
C ILE A 98 -2.16 -3.26 7.32
N SER A 99 -2.80 -2.09 7.38
CA SER A 99 -4.25 -1.95 7.23
C SER A 99 -4.60 -0.88 6.21
N GLY A 100 -5.69 -1.07 5.47
CA GLY A 100 -5.96 -0.19 4.35
C GLY A 100 -7.02 -0.70 3.38
N SER A 101 -7.13 0.00 2.26
CA SER A 101 -8.02 -0.34 1.16
C SER A 101 -7.34 -0.02 -0.17
N ILE A 102 -7.60 -0.85 -1.17
CA ILE A 102 -7.09 -0.70 -2.52
C ILE A 102 -8.25 -0.87 -3.49
N GLU A 103 -8.41 0.07 -4.40
CA GLU A 103 -9.19 -0.10 -5.62
C GLU A 103 -8.19 -0.45 -6.73
N MET A 104 -8.42 -1.55 -7.44
CA MET A 104 -7.49 -2.08 -8.43
C MET A 104 -8.22 -2.44 -9.71
N ASP A 105 -7.78 -1.86 -10.82
CA ASP A 105 -8.30 -2.09 -12.16
C ASP A 105 -7.26 -2.90 -12.94
N LEU A 106 -7.63 -4.10 -13.36
CA LEU A 106 -6.78 -4.97 -14.17
C LEU A 106 -7.30 -4.97 -15.60
N VAL A 107 -6.47 -4.54 -16.53
CA VAL A 107 -6.78 -4.53 -17.96
C VAL A 107 -6.08 -5.70 -18.63
N TYR A 108 -6.86 -6.56 -19.27
CA TYR A 108 -6.41 -7.73 -19.99
C TYR A 108 -6.25 -7.42 -21.48
N ASP A 109 -5.33 -8.14 -22.12
CA ASP A 109 -5.30 -8.19 -23.58
C ASP A 109 -6.57 -8.86 -24.13
N ALA A 110 -7.07 -8.36 -25.26
CA ALA A 110 -8.48 -8.49 -25.65
C ALA A 110 -8.97 -9.94 -25.86
N ASP A 111 -8.05 -10.88 -26.13
CA ASP A 111 -8.35 -12.28 -26.42
C ASP A 111 -7.52 -13.26 -25.56
N SER A 112 -6.95 -12.79 -24.44
CA SER A 112 -6.08 -13.63 -23.58
C SER A 112 -6.34 -13.39 -22.10
N THR A 113 -5.76 -14.25 -21.25
CA THR A 113 -5.76 -14.04 -19.80
C THR A 113 -4.57 -13.19 -19.35
N TYR A 114 -3.80 -12.63 -20.29
CA TYR A 114 -2.64 -11.83 -19.97
C TYR A 114 -3.05 -10.43 -19.55
N ILE A 115 -2.61 -10.05 -18.36
CA ILE A 115 -2.81 -8.71 -17.83
C ILE A 115 -1.81 -7.78 -18.54
N TYR A 116 -2.32 -6.74 -19.19
CA TYR A 116 -1.52 -5.72 -19.86
C TYR A 116 -1.20 -4.54 -18.94
N SER A 117 -2.17 -4.13 -18.11
CA SER A 117 -1.99 -3.02 -17.18
C SER A 117 -2.70 -3.31 -15.86
N ILE A 118 -2.11 -2.85 -14.76
CA ILE A 118 -2.78 -2.76 -13.47
C ILE A 118 -2.69 -1.32 -12.99
N GLN A 119 -3.85 -0.69 -12.77
CA GLN A 119 -3.96 0.61 -12.13
C GLN A 119 -4.49 0.42 -10.72
N SER A 120 -3.93 1.13 -9.73
CA SER A 120 -4.45 1.06 -8.37
C SER A 120 -4.46 2.40 -7.66
N ILE A 121 -5.44 2.57 -6.78
CA ILE A 121 -5.53 3.66 -5.80
C ILE A 121 -5.50 3.03 -4.42
N VAL A 122 -4.45 3.36 -3.66
CA VAL A 122 -4.10 2.67 -2.42
C VAL A 122 -4.15 3.64 -1.25
N LEU A 123 -4.88 3.25 -0.20
CA LEU A 123 -4.75 3.81 1.13
C LEU A 123 -4.14 2.75 2.05
N MET A 124 -3.00 3.06 2.64
CA MET A 124 -2.26 2.13 3.49
C MET A 124 -1.84 2.77 4.81
N ASN A 125 -1.90 1.99 5.88
CA ASN A 125 -1.51 2.40 7.24
C ASN A 125 -0.60 1.34 7.86
N TYR A 126 0.54 1.76 8.39
CA TYR A 126 1.52 0.93 9.09
C TYR A 126 2.35 1.82 10.02
N ASP A 127 2.79 1.34 11.19
CA ASP A 127 3.72 2.07 12.09
C ASP A 127 3.48 3.59 12.21
N LEU A 128 2.22 3.99 12.50
CA LEU A 128 1.78 5.39 12.60
C LEU A 128 1.94 6.24 11.32
N THR A 129 2.29 5.60 10.22
CA THR A 129 2.35 6.13 8.87
C THR A 129 1.04 5.85 8.15
N SER A 130 0.49 6.86 7.50
CA SER A 130 -0.63 6.75 6.58
C SER A 130 -0.21 7.30 5.24
N VAL A 131 -0.39 6.52 4.19
CA VAL A 131 -0.03 6.89 2.82
C VAL A 131 -1.23 6.67 1.90
N TYR A 132 -1.41 7.62 0.99
CA TYR A 132 -2.39 7.55 -0.09
C TYR A 132 -1.67 7.81 -1.40
N PHE A 133 -1.76 6.89 -2.34
CA PHE A 133 -1.06 6.98 -3.61
C PHE A 133 -1.87 6.34 -4.74
N GLY A 134 -1.54 6.75 -5.96
CA GLY A 134 -1.94 6.03 -7.17
C GLY A 134 -0.71 5.44 -7.83
N GLU A 135 -0.88 4.28 -8.44
CA GLU A 135 0.14 3.65 -9.26
C GLU A 135 -0.47 3.00 -10.50
N GLU A 136 0.37 2.84 -11.51
CA GLU A 136 0.01 2.15 -12.74
C GLU A 136 1.23 1.38 -13.22
N VAL A 137 1.07 0.09 -13.46
CA VAL A 137 2.12 -0.82 -13.94
C VAL A 137 1.72 -1.44 -15.26
N PHE A 138 2.66 -1.51 -16.21
CA PHE A 138 2.42 -2.01 -17.56
C PHE A 138 3.36 -3.15 -17.91
N ASP A 139 2.80 -4.22 -18.46
CA ASP A 139 3.53 -5.24 -19.21
C ASP A 139 3.47 -4.84 -20.70
N ASN A 140 4.61 -4.44 -21.27
CA ASN A 140 4.64 -4.07 -22.70
C ASN A 140 4.73 -5.30 -23.61
N THR A 141 4.95 -6.49 -23.05
CA THR A 141 5.09 -7.76 -23.75
C THR A 141 4.30 -8.86 -23.05
N PRO A 142 2.96 -8.74 -22.97
CA PRO A 142 2.09 -9.73 -22.34
C PRO A 142 1.94 -10.96 -23.27
N GLU A 143 3.05 -11.63 -23.58
CA GLU A 143 3.10 -12.70 -24.57
C GLU A 143 3.38 -14.07 -23.93
N THR A 144 3.97 -14.13 -22.73
CA THR A 144 4.23 -15.39 -22.00
C THR A 144 4.45 -15.19 -20.50
N ALA A 145 3.81 -16.04 -19.67
CA ALA A 145 4.00 -16.21 -18.22
C ALA A 145 3.30 -15.20 -17.30
N ALA A 146 3.49 -15.40 -15.99
CA ALA A 146 2.88 -14.60 -14.92
C ALA A 146 3.13 -13.10 -15.13
N PHE A 147 2.21 -12.26 -14.68
CA PHE A 147 2.31 -10.81 -14.89
C PHE A 147 3.67 -10.25 -14.43
N THR A 148 4.39 -9.60 -15.34
CA THR A 148 5.62 -8.86 -15.04
C THR A 148 5.55 -7.48 -15.67
N PHE A 149 5.86 -6.43 -14.92
CA PHE A 149 5.82 -5.07 -15.45
C PHE A 149 7.22 -4.55 -15.81
N ASP A 150 7.32 -3.87 -16.95
CA ASP A 150 8.54 -3.17 -17.37
C ASP A 150 8.54 -1.71 -16.93
N ASN A 151 7.34 -1.12 -16.87
CA ASN A 151 7.12 0.28 -16.62
C ASN A 151 6.17 0.44 -15.44
N ALA A 152 6.49 1.38 -14.56
CA ALA A 152 5.67 1.71 -13.40
C ALA A 152 5.61 3.22 -13.22
N THR A 153 4.43 3.74 -12.94
CA THR A 153 4.22 5.08 -12.39
C THR A 153 3.79 4.95 -10.94
N PHE A 154 4.32 5.83 -10.09
CA PHE A 154 3.94 5.89 -8.68
C PHE A 154 3.80 7.36 -8.30
N GLN A 155 2.61 7.72 -7.81
CA GLN A 155 2.28 9.07 -7.41
C GLN A 155 1.77 9.08 -5.97
N CYS A 156 2.63 9.47 -5.03
CA CYS A 156 2.20 9.75 -3.67
C CYS A 156 1.30 11.00 -3.64
N LEU A 157 0.05 10.84 -3.22
CA LEU A 157 -0.96 11.89 -3.17
C LEU A 157 -1.05 12.52 -1.76
N ALA A 158 -0.89 11.70 -0.73
CA ALA A 158 -0.78 12.16 0.66
C ALA A 158 0.11 11.22 1.48
N LEU A 159 0.84 11.79 2.43
CA LEU A 159 1.67 11.06 3.39
C LEU A 159 1.63 11.77 4.73
N SER A 160 1.37 11.03 5.80
CA SER A 160 1.53 11.49 7.17
C SER A 160 2.28 10.48 8.01
N VAL A 161 3.14 10.96 8.90
CA VAL A 161 3.85 10.14 9.90
C VAL A 161 3.57 10.74 11.26
N ASP A 162 3.18 9.92 12.23
CA ASP A 162 2.79 10.36 13.58
C ASP A 162 1.71 11.45 13.57
N GLY A 163 0.76 11.34 12.64
CA GLY A 163 -0.31 12.32 12.43
C GLY A 163 0.16 13.66 11.87
N LYS A 164 1.43 13.82 11.49
CA LYS A 164 1.97 15.03 10.86
C LYS A 164 1.99 14.86 9.34
N PRO A 165 1.32 15.72 8.56
CA PRO A 165 1.36 15.64 7.11
C PRO A 165 2.76 16.01 6.60
N LEU A 166 3.35 15.15 5.78
CA LEU A 166 4.62 15.36 5.06
C LEU A 166 4.38 15.68 3.59
N ILE A 167 3.38 15.05 2.97
CA ILE A 167 2.90 15.36 1.63
C ILE A 167 1.39 15.56 1.73
N SER A 168 0.89 16.69 1.23
CA SER A 168 -0.54 16.97 1.24
C SER A 168 -0.97 17.59 -0.08
N ASN A 169 -1.78 16.86 -0.85
CA ASN A 169 -2.62 17.48 -1.86
C ASN A 169 -3.89 18.02 -1.17
N GLN A 170 -4.07 19.35 -1.14
CA GLN A 170 -5.04 20.06 -0.30
C GLN A 170 -6.52 19.65 -0.52
N LEU A 171 -6.86 19.00 -1.64
CA LEU A 171 -8.22 18.54 -1.92
C LEU A 171 -8.72 17.46 -0.94
N TRP A 172 -7.83 16.60 -0.42
CA TRP A 172 -8.23 15.40 0.33
C TRP A 172 -8.30 15.57 1.86
N LEU A 173 -7.64 16.59 2.43
CA LEU A 173 -7.78 16.95 3.86
C LEU A 173 -9.24 17.26 4.24
N SER A 174 -10.07 17.63 3.26
CA SER A 174 -11.51 17.88 3.43
C SER A 174 -12.33 16.60 3.67
N LEU A 175 -11.82 15.43 3.25
CA LEU A 175 -12.49 14.13 3.42
C LEU A 175 -12.09 13.43 4.72
N LEU A 176 -10.84 13.58 5.17
CA LEU A 176 -10.37 13.07 6.47
C LEU A 176 -10.87 13.89 7.68
N THR A 177 -11.38 15.12 7.47
CA THR A 177 -11.88 16.00 8.55
C THR A 177 -13.40 15.98 8.73
N ARG A 178 -14.14 15.28 7.87
CA ARG A 178 -15.58 15.04 8.09
C ARG A 178 -15.77 13.79 8.95
N LYS A 179 -15.75 14.02 10.26
CA LYS A 179 -16.32 13.11 11.28
C LYS A 179 -17.83 12.95 11.09
#